data_AF-A0A848VQA0-F1
#
_entry.id   AF-A0A848VQA0-F1
#
_cell.length_a   1.000
_cell.length_b   1.000
_cell.length_c   1.000
_cell.angle_alpha   90.00
_cell.angle_beta   90.00
_cell.angle_gamma   90.00
#
_symmetry.space_group_name_H-M   'P 1'
#
loop_
_entity.id
_entity.type
_entity.pdbx_description
1 polymer ?
#
loop_
_entity_poly.entity_id
_entity_poly.type
_entity_poly.pdbx_seq_one_letter_code
_entity_poly.pdbx_strand_id
1 'polypeptide(L)'
;MRSSRSLLLVALTILLGTSGCTALQQIAALKSVDFAIASVNRVFLAGVNLDQVRSYNDLNIMDATRLVAAVSRRDLPLQATVNLSATNPSDNPVTARMVGLDWRLFLDD
;
A
#
# COMPACT_ATOMS: atom_id res chain seq x y z
N MET A 1 -47.70 -15.14 21.99
CA MET A 1 -47.28 -14.00 21.14
C MET A 1 -45.97 -13.33 21.60
N ARG A 2 -45.71 -13.10 22.92
CA ARG A 2 -44.44 -12.51 23.41
C ARG A 2 -43.20 -13.38 23.16
N SER A 3 -43.27 -14.69 23.42
CA SER A 3 -42.15 -15.63 23.21
C SER A 3 -41.72 -15.76 21.73
N SER A 4 -42.68 -15.79 20.80
CA SER A 4 -42.40 -15.84 19.35
C SER A 4 -41.71 -14.56 18.84
N ARG A 5 -42.06 -13.38 19.35
CA ARG A 5 -41.38 -12.12 19.02
C ARG A 5 -39.94 -12.07 19.53
N SER A 6 -39.69 -12.57 20.76
CA SER A 6 -38.33 -12.67 21.31
C SER A 6 -37.45 -13.66 20.53
N LEU A 7 -37.99 -14.80 20.10
CA LEU A 7 -37.27 -15.76 19.25
C LEU A 7 -36.89 -15.15 17.90
N LEU A 8 -37.79 -14.37 17.29
CA LEU A 8 -37.53 -13.71 16.02
C LEU A 8 -36.42 -12.63 16.13
N LEU A 9 -36.40 -11.87 17.23
CA LEU A 9 -35.37 -10.88 17.52
C LEU A 9 -33.99 -11.50 17.75
N VAL A 10 -33.93 -12.64 18.44
CA VAL A 10 -32.68 -13.40 18.66
C VAL A 10 -32.17 -14.02 17.35
N ALA A 11 -33.05 -14.60 16.54
CA ALA A 11 -32.66 -15.13 15.23
C ALA A 11 -32.13 -14.02 14.31
N LEU A 12 -32.76 -12.84 14.33
CA LEU A 12 -32.32 -11.70 13.53
C LEU A 12 -30.96 -11.15 13.97
N THR A 13 -30.67 -11.12 15.28
CA THR A 13 -29.35 -10.70 15.80
C THR A 13 -28.26 -11.71 15.47
N ILE A 14 -28.56 -13.02 15.49
CA ILE A 14 -27.61 -14.06 15.07
C ILE A 14 -27.31 -13.96 13.57
N LEU A 15 -28.32 -13.74 12.72
CA LEU A 15 -28.11 -13.59 11.27
C LEU A 15 -27.26 -12.36 10.92
N LEU A 16 -27.41 -11.25 11.67
CA LEU A 16 -26.63 -10.03 11.45
C LEU A 16 -25.18 -10.13 11.99
N GLY A 17 -24.89 -11.05 12.91
CA GLY A 17 -23.57 -11.19 13.53
C GLY A 17 -22.54 -12.00 12.72
N THR A 18 -22.98 -12.85 11.79
CA THR A 18 -22.10 -13.77 11.06
C THR A 18 -21.31 -13.10 9.94
N SER A 19 -21.87 -12.10 9.28
CA SER A 19 -21.24 -11.36 8.17
C SER A 19 -20.13 -10.41 8.63
N GLY A 20 -20.19 -9.91 9.86
CA GLY A 20 -19.08 -9.15 10.45
C GLY A 20 -17.85 -10.02 10.75
N CYS A 21 -18.08 -11.29 11.09
CA CYS A 21 -17.01 -12.23 11.43
C CYS A 21 -16.13 -12.56 10.20
N THR A 22 -16.73 -12.79 9.04
CA THR A 22 -15.99 -13.10 7.81
C THR A 22 -15.14 -11.92 7.34
N ALA A 23 -15.71 -10.71 7.35
CA ALA A 23 -15.00 -9.48 7.00
C ALA A 23 -13.77 -9.25 7.89
N LEU A 24 -13.89 -9.51 9.19
CA LEU A 24 -12.81 -9.38 10.16
C LEU A 24 -11.75 -10.48 9.98
N GLN A 25 -12.18 -11.73 9.71
CA GLN A 25 -11.27 -12.83 9.41
C GLN A 25 -10.43 -12.57 8.15
N GLN A 26 -11.04 -12.04 7.09
CA GLN A 26 -10.32 -11.70 5.86
C GLN A 26 -9.26 -10.60 6.07
N ILE A 27 -9.54 -9.63 6.95
CA ILE A 27 -8.56 -8.59 7.30
C ILE A 27 -7.46 -9.19 8.20
N ALA A 28 -7.83 -10.04 9.16
CA ALA A 28 -6.86 -10.71 10.03
C ALA A 28 -5.91 -11.62 9.24
N ALA A 29 -6.42 -12.29 8.20
CA ALA A 29 -5.66 -13.13 7.27
C ALA A 29 -4.58 -12.36 6.49
N LEU A 30 -4.67 -11.03 6.40
CA LEU A 30 -3.66 -10.19 5.76
C LEU A 30 -2.30 -10.26 6.47
N LYS A 31 -2.27 -10.63 7.76
CA LYS A 31 -1.02 -10.84 8.52
C LYS A 31 -0.16 -11.98 7.97
N SER A 32 -0.78 -12.93 7.28
CA SER A 32 -0.10 -14.09 6.69
C SER A 32 0.19 -13.89 5.20
N VAL A 33 -0.10 -12.72 4.63
CA VAL A 33 0.26 -12.42 3.25
C VAL A 33 1.71 -11.99 3.20
N ASP A 34 2.47 -12.60 2.28
CA ASP A 34 3.85 -12.25 2.03
C ASP A 34 3.92 -11.05 1.10
N PHE A 35 4.41 -9.92 1.62
CA PHE A 35 4.64 -8.71 0.85
C PHE A 35 6.12 -8.55 0.50
N ALA A 36 6.40 -8.18 -0.74
CA ALA A 36 7.75 -7.82 -1.17
C ALA A 36 7.71 -6.66 -2.17
N ILE A 37 8.79 -5.87 -2.23
CA ILE A 37 8.96 -4.87 -3.28
C ILE A 37 9.33 -5.62 -4.56
N ALA A 38 8.42 -5.60 -5.53
CA ALA A 38 8.63 -6.22 -6.83
C ALA A 38 9.52 -5.34 -7.72
N SER A 39 9.28 -4.03 -7.70
CA SER A 39 10.12 -3.05 -8.41
C SER A 39 9.84 -1.63 -7.94
N VAL A 40 10.79 -0.73 -8.24
CA VAL A 40 10.59 0.71 -8.18
C VAL A 40 10.88 1.25 -9.58
N ASN A 41 9.98 2.06 -10.12
CA ASN A 41 10.13 2.67 -11.44
C ASN A 41 9.50 4.06 -11.50
N ARG A 42 9.68 4.75 -12.63
CA ARG A 42 9.22 6.14 -12.81
C ARG A 42 9.76 7.02 -11.70
N VAL A 43 11.05 6.91 -11.41
CA VAL A 43 11.72 7.69 -10.39
C VAL A 43 12.05 9.07 -10.99
N PHE A 44 11.44 10.11 -10.44
CA PHE A 44 11.70 11.50 -10.81
C PHE A 44 12.09 12.31 -9.59
N LEU A 45 13.15 13.11 -9.72
CA LEU A 45 13.55 14.07 -8.69
C LEU A 45 13.51 15.47 -9.27
N ALA A 46 12.68 16.35 -8.71
CA ALA A 46 12.44 17.69 -9.26
C ALA A 46 12.06 17.70 -10.75
N GLY A 47 11.36 16.64 -11.20
CA GLY A 47 10.95 16.44 -12.60
C GLY A 47 12.03 15.86 -13.53
N VAL A 48 13.24 15.59 -13.03
CA VAL A 48 14.30 14.89 -13.77
C VAL A 48 14.08 13.38 -13.66
N ASN A 49 14.04 12.68 -14.79
CA ASN A 49 13.91 11.22 -14.83
C ASN A 49 15.22 10.56 -14.39
N LEU A 50 15.18 9.79 -13.31
CA LEU A 50 16.33 9.08 -12.76
C LEU A 50 16.40 7.60 -13.18
N ASP A 51 15.37 7.05 -13.84
CA ASP A 51 15.35 5.64 -14.26
C ASP A 51 16.54 5.28 -15.19
N GLN A 52 17.08 6.28 -15.90
CA GLN A 52 18.19 6.13 -16.84
C GLN A 52 19.53 6.66 -16.29
N VAL A 53 19.53 7.24 -15.09
CA VAL A 53 20.72 7.86 -14.48
C VAL A 53 21.40 6.83 -13.57
N ARG A 54 22.52 6.27 -14.03
CA ARG A 54 23.35 5.32 -13.25
C ARG A 54 24.45 6.04 -12.48
N SER A 55 24.87 7.20 -12.97
CA SER A 55 25.93 8.03 -12.39
C SER A 55 25.68 9.52 -12.70
N TYR A 56 26.39 10.40 -11.99
CA TYR A 56 26.29 11.86 -12.21
C TYR A 56 26.63 12.28 -13.65
N ASN A 57 27.41 11.48 -14.39
CA ASN A 57 27.79 11.77 -15.77
C ASN A 57 26.64 11.53 -16.77
N ASP A 58 25.58 10.83 -16.35
CA ASP A 58 24.40 10.61 -17.20
C ASP A 58 23.44 11.80 -17.17
N LEU A 59 23.67 12.77 -16.29
CA LEU A 59 22.88 14.01 -16.21
C LEU A 59 23.33 14.99 -17.28
N ASN A 60 22.39 15.46 -18.10
CA ASN A 60 22.64 16.57 -19.00
C ASN A 60 22.60 17.92 -18.24
N ILE A 61 23.04 18.99 -18.91
CA ILE A 61 23.10 20.34 -18.34
C ILE A 61 21.71 20.84 -17.89
N MET A 62 20.65 20.50 -18.62
CA MET A 62 19.28 20.91 -18.27
C MET A 62 18.79 20.20 -17.00
N ASP A 63 19.17 18.94 -16.80
CA ASP A 63 18.82 18.18 -15.61
C ASP A 63 19.59 18.69 -14.40
N ALA A 64 20.90 18.92 -14.55
CA ALA A 64 21.74 19.50 -13.49
C ALA A 64 21.21 20.88 -13.03
N THR A 65 20.85 21.76 -13.97
CA THR A 65 20.31 23.09 -13.63
C THR A 65 18.96 23.01 -12.91
N ARG A 66 18.06 22.10 -13.32
CA ARG A 66 16.80 21.85 -12.61
C ARG A 66 17.03 21.37 -11.19
N LEU A 67 17.92 20.40 -10.99
CA LEU A 67 18.26 19.87 -9.67
C LEU A 67 18.86 20.96 -8.78
N VAL A 68 19.82 21.75 -9.28
CA VAL A 68 20.41 22.87 -8.52
C VAL A 68 19.35 23.90 -8.13
N ALA A 69 18.43 24.25 -9.04
CA ALA A 69 17.34 25.17 -8.74
C ALA A 69 16.35 24.61 -7.69
N ALA A 70 16.13 23.30 -7.68
CA ALA A 70 15.30 22.63 -6.68
C ALA A 70 15.98 22.62 -5.29
N VAL A 71 17.27 22.29 -5.23
CA VAL A 71 18.09 22.37 -4.02
C VAL A 71 18.11 23.80 -3.46
N SER A 72 18.32 24.82 -4.30
CA SER A 72 18.38 26.22 -3.85
C SER A 72 17.06 26.71 -3.27
N ARG A 73 15.94 26.20 -3.78
CA ARG A 73 14.59 26.44 -3.24
C ARG A 73 14.25 25.59 -2.02
N ARG A 74 15.13 24.65 -1.62
CA ARG A 74 14.91 23.67 -0.55
C ARG A 74 13.65 22.82 -0.78
N ASP A 75 13.34 22.56 -2.04
CA ASP A 75 12.20 21.76 -2.46
C ASP A 75 12.65 20.74 -3.50
N LEU A 76 12.76 19.49 -3.06
CA LEU A 76 13.22 18.35 -3.86
C LEU A 76 12.11 17.30 -3.94
N PRO A 77 11.06 17.55 -4.73
CA PRO A 77 9.95 16.62 -4.82
C PRO A 77 10.41 15.33 -5.52
N LEU A 78 10.32 14.22 -4.79
CA LEU A 78 10.53 12.88 -5.29
C LEU A 78 9.20 12.28 -5.70
N GLN A 79 9.16 11.72 -6.92
CA GLN A 79 8.05 10.93 -7.41
C GLN A 79 8.59 9.56 -7.81
N ALA A 80 7.94 8.50 -7.36
CA ALA A 80 8.30 7.13 -7.73
C ALA A 80 7.04 6.26 -7.69
N THR A 81 7.07 5.17 -8.46
CA THR A 81 6.07 4.11 -8.36
C THR A 81 6.72 2.88 -7.77
N VAL A 82 6.28 2.50 -6.57
CA VAL A 82 6.70 1.27 -5.89
C VAL A 82 5.66 0.20 -6.17
N ASN A 83 6.05 -0.84 -6.89
CA ASN A 83 5.20 -1.99 -7.15
C ASN A 83 5.46 -3.04 -6.07
N LEU A 84 4.40 -3.46 -5.38
CA LEU A 84 4.48 -4.49 -4.35
C LEU A 84 3.88 -5.79 -4.90
N SER A 85 4.56 -6.90 -4.68
CA SER A 85 3.97 -8.23 -4.79
C SER A 85 3.35 -8.63 -3.45
N ALA A 86 2.16 -9.20 -3.50
CA ALA A 86 1.45 -9.73 -2.35
C ALA A 86 1.02 -11.18 -2.65
N THR A 87 1.63 -12.15 -1.98
CA THR A 87 1.32 -13.57 -2.15
C THR A 87 0.49 -14.03 -0.96
N ASN A 88 -0.75 -14.45 -1.23
CA ASN A 88 -1.57 -15.12 -0.22
C ASN A 88 -1.26 -16.62 -0.24
N PRO A 89 -0.59 -17.18 0.78
CA PRO A 89 -0.19 -18.58 0.75
C PRO A 89 -1.41 -19.50 0.85
N SER A 90 -1.27 -20.72 0.32
CA SER A 90 -2.40 -21.66 0.20
C SER A 90 -2.90 -22.24 1.53
N ASP A 91 -2.09 -22.13 2.59
CA ASP A 91 -2.46 -22.50 3.95
C ASP A 91 -3.19 -21.37 4.70
N ASN A 92 -3.36 -20.19 4.09
CA ASN A 92 -4.22 -19.15 4.62
C ASN A 92 -5.69 -19.56 4.48
N PRO A 93 -6.44 -19.75 5.59
CA PRO A 93 -7.77 -20.38 5.55
C PRO A 93 -8.83 -19.57 4.79
N VAL A 94 -8.58 -18.28 4.53
CA VAL A 94 -9.51 -17.39 3.83
C VAL A 94 -8.77 -16.46 2.87
N THR A 95 -9.50 -15.89 1.91
CA THR A 95 -8.98 -14.79 1.09
C THR A 95 -8.62 -13.61 1.99
N ALA A 96 -7.36 -13.19 1.97
CA ALA A 96 -6.96 -11.97 2.64
C ALA A 96 -7.50 -10.73 1.91
N ARG A 97 -8.02 -9.76 2.67
CA ARG A 97 -8.55 -8.51 2.13
C ARG A 97 -7.80 -7.31 2.68
N MET A 98 -7.15 -6.57 1.79
CA MET A 98 -6.50 -5.30 2.10
C MET A 98 -7.52 -4.16 2.04
N VAL A 99 -7.59 -3.36 3.09
CA VAL A 99 -8.50 -2.20 3.20
C VAL A 99 -7.75 -0.89 3.04
N GLY A 100 -6.47 -0.86 3.42
CA GLY A 100 -5.56 0.25 3.24
C GLY A 100 -4.13 -0.23 3.39
N LEU A 101 -3.20 0.55 2.85
CA LEU A 101 -1.76 0.33 2.98
C LEU A 101 -1.12 1.65 3.38
N ASP A 102 -0.88 1.80 4.67
CA ASP A 102 -0.08 2.91 5.17
C ASP A 102 1.37 2.68 4.77
N TRP A 103 2.04 3.75 4.37
CA TRP A 103 3.42 3.71 3.93
C TRP A 103 4.23 4.84 4.55
N ARG A 104 5.53 4.58 4.71
CA ARG A 104 6.51 5.57 5.11
C ARG A 104 7.80 5.27 4.37
N LEU A 105 8.34 6.27 3.69
CA LEU A 105 9.66 6.21 3.09
C LEU A 105 10.68 6.64 4.14
N PHE A 106 11.64 5.78 4.44
CA PHE A 106 12.83 6.11 5.19
C PHE A 106 13.95 6.36 4.18
N LEU A 107 14.66 7.47 4.34
CA LEU A 107 15.85 7.78 3.59
C LEU A 107 17.01 7.64 4.57
N ASP A 108 17.91 6.69 4.30
CA ASP A 108 19.12 6.51 5.09
C ASP A 108 20.16 7.58 4.70
N ASP A 109 20.96 7.97 5.68
CA ASP A 109 22.06 8.95 5.60
C ASP A 109 23.35 8.40 4.96
#